data_AF-A0A529LSI9-F1
#
_entry.id   AF-A0A529LSI9-F1
#
_cell.length_a   1.000
_cell.length_b   1.000
_cell.length_c   1.000
_cell.angle_alpha   90.00
_cell.angle_beta   90.00
_cell.angle_gamma   90.00
#
_symmetry.space_group_name_H-M   'P 1'
#
loop_
_entity.id
_entity.type
_entity.pdbx_description
1 polymer ?
#
loop_
_entity_poly.entity_id
_entity_poly.type
_entity_poly.pdbx_seq_one_letter_code
_entity_poly.pdbx_strand_id
1 'polypeptide(L)'
;DRRAFIGRGRTIVDAAAFDPGARLGGHSGFTLDPVASLRRQVRVPANKKISLTFWTVVGAGRTELDEAIARLDHPESFARQAMLAWTRSQVQTRHMGLSLTDAANVQKLARYLIYPDPFLRLPAESIASGLGKQSSLWPTSISGDFPIFLVRIGDVADLEIVAQALRFQEYMRTRGMMIDFVVVNEQASSYVQDLQRAVETLCENSRLRGKELGPRQHIFAVRRDLMDETTYKTLLAVARVVLHTRNGTIFDQIERAEAAALQARDALAALPIPRELPSPTPTTHTPASQAVANVSADGSGLSQWNGFGGFDGDGRHYVVRLAGRRTTPQPWINVVSNASFGFHTSAEGAAFTWSRNSRDYQLTPWSNDPVSNRPGEGLYIYDQASGKAFSPLAAVVRDPTMTYEAWHGQGFSTFRSKRGPLSMDLTHVVDPVDPLKISRLRIQNSGSVPARLRVYAYAEWVLGGHRSRTAATIVPSRDAASGALLAQNPYGLDFGERVAFLAADGGVHSVTTDRTEFLGRHGSSELPQAVLSGAALSGRVEAGDDPCAAIARDVEIPAGGDVTLLWLLGDAESAEEASALVQEHKVKDFDQRLADNEREWRGFLDTIQVETPDKALDAMVNHWLPYQS
;
A
#
# COMPACT_ATOMS: atom_id res chain seq x y z
N ASP A 1 2.72 -24.68 -5.95
CA ASP A 1 3.26 -23.30 -5.93
C ASP A 1 2.22 -22.39 -5.29
N ARG A 2 2.54 -21.11 -5.08
CA ARG A 2 1.62 -20.15 -4.48
C ARG A 2 0.33 -19.99 -5.30
N ARG A 3 0.41 -20.06 -6.63
CA ARG A 3 -0.73 -20.02 -7.55
C ARG A 3 -1.76 -21.13 -7.28
N ALA A 4 -1.33 -22.37 -7.08
CA ALA A 4 -2.23 -23.49 -6.77
C ALA A 4 -2.87 -23.36 -5.38
N PHE A 5 -2.18 -22.74 -4.42
CA PHE A 5 -2.68 -22.55 -3.06
C PHE A 5 -3.70 -21.40 -2.98
N ILE A 6 -3.30 -20.22 -3.47
CA ILE A 6 -4.12 -19.00 -3.42
C ILE A 6 -5.20 -19.02 -4.50
N GLY A 7 -4.88 -19.49 -5.70
CA GLY A 7 -5.73 -19.31 -6.88
C GLY A 7 -5.51 -17.93 -7.52
N ARG A 8 -5.52 -17.87 -8.86
CA ARG A 8 -5.37 -16.59 -9.60
C ARG A 8 -6.53 -15.65 -9.26
N GLY A 9 -6.21 -14.38 -9.00
CA GLY A 9 -7.18 -13.33 -8.68
C GLY A 9 -7.74 -13.40 -7.27
N ARG A 10 -7.12 -14.18 -6.39
CA ARG A 10 -7.46 -14.30 -4.97
C ARG A 10 -6.31 -13.84 -4.09
N THR A 11 -6.58 -13.75 -2.80
CA THR A 11 -5.61 -13.37 -1.78
C THR A 11 -5.43 -14.51 -0.77
N ILE A 12 -4.51 -14.34 0.18
CA ILE A 12 -4.38 -15.31 1.29
C ILE A 12 -5.62 -15.35 2.21
N VAL A 13 -6.48 -14.32 2.16
CA VAL A 13 -7.71 -14.25 2.98
C VAL A 13 -8.78 -15.19 2.43
N ASP A 14 -8.86 -15.34 1.11
CA ASP A 14 -9.90 -16.09 0.39
C ASP A 14 -9.32 -17.16 -0.57
N ALA A 15 -8.15 -17.69 -0.22
CA ALA A 15 -7.40 -18.64 -1.02
C ALA A 15 -8.23 -19.86 -1.47
N ALA A 16 -8.00 -20.33 -2.70
CA ALA A 16 -8.63 -21.52 -3.28
C ALA A 16 -8.45 -22.77 -2.42
N ALA A 17 -7.34 -22.86 -1.67
CA ALA A 17 -7.14 -23.91 -0.69
C ALA A 17 -8.24 -23.96 0.40
N PHE A 18 -8.92 -22.85 0.70
CA PHE A 18 -9.98 -22.81 1.70
C PHE A 18 -11.37 -23.15 1.15
N ASP A 19 -11.51 -23.36 -0.16
CA ASP A 19 -12.79 -23.74 -0.76
C ASP A 19 -13.26 -25.12 -0.24
N PRO A 20 -14.58 -25.33 -0.08
CA PRO A 20 -15.12 -26.62 0.35
C PRO A 20 -14.68 -27.77 -0.57
N GLY A 21 -14.17 -28.84 0.03
CA GLY A 21 -13.68 -30.01 -0.71
C GLY A 21 -12.33 -29.83 -1.41
N ALA A 22 -11.72 -28.64 -1.38
CA ALA A 22 -10.39 -28.42 -1.93
C ALA A 22 -9.37 -29.38 -1.30
N ARG A 23 -8.39 -29.82 -2.07
CA ARG A 23 -7.26 -30.64 -1.59
C ARG A 23 -5.96 -30.00 -2.03
N LEU A 24 -4.93 -30.09 -1.19
CA LEU A 24 -3.59 -29.70 -1.61
C LEU A 24 -3.09 -30.72 -2.63
N GLY A 25 -2.53 -30.26 -3.75
CA GLY A 25 -2.07 -31.13 -4.83
C GLY A 25 -0.87 -32.02 -4.48
N GLY A 26 -0.19 -31.77 -3.36
CA GLY A 26 0.94 -32.59 -2.90
C GLY A 26 2.20 -32.46 -3.76
N HIS A 27 2.26 -31.49 -4.67
CA HIS A 27 3.40 -31.26 -5.54
C HIS A 27 4.60 -30.67 -4.77
N SER A 28 5.79 -31.18 -5.05
CA SER A 28 7.08 -30.63 -4.62
C SER A 28 8.00 -30.48 -5.82
N GLY A 29 8.80 -29.41 -5.89
CA GLY A 29 9.74 -29.20 -6.99
C GLY A 29 10.17 -27.75 -7.13
N PHE A 30 10.93 -27.48 -8.20
CA PHE A 30 11.35 -26.13 -8.55
C PHE A 30 10.16 -25.31 -9.05
N THR A 31 9.95 -24.14 -8.46
CA THR A 31 8.91 -23.20 -8.88
C THR A 31 9.44 -21.77 -8.68
N LEU A 32 8.99 -20.85 -9.54
CA LEU A 32 9.34 -19.44 -9.46
C LEU A 32 8.68 -18.74 -8.26
N ASP A 33 7.59 -19.31 -7.73
CA ASP A 33 6.78 -18.72 -6.67
C ASP A 33 6.47 -19.76 -5.58
N PRO A 34 7.47 -20.09 -4.73
CA PRO A 34 7.39 -21.19 -3.80
C PRO A 34 6.42 -20.92 -2.65
N VAL A 35 5.75 -21.98 -2.20
CA VAL A 35 4.94 -21.98 -0.98
C VAL A 35 5.14 -23.30 -0.26
N ALA A 36 5.19 -23.26 1.07
CA ALA A 36 5.07 -24.44 1.92
C ALA A 36 3.69 -24.42 2.58
N SER A 37 2.86 -25.43 2.31
CA SER A 37 1.51 -25.52 2.87
C SER A 37 1.25 -26.92 3.42
N LEU A 38 0.75 -26.99 4.65
CA LEU A 38 0.35 -28.23 5.32
C LEU A 38 -1.14 -28.17 5.66
N ARG A 39 -1.83 -29.31 5.56
CA ARG A 39 -3.23 -29.43 5.97
C ARG A 39 -3.42 -30.66 6.85
N ARG A 40 -4.05 -30.47 8.01
CA ARG A 40 -4.50 -31.55 8.88
C ARG A 40 -6.00 -31.43 9.10
N GLN A 41 -6.75 -32.47 8.74
CA GLN A 41 -8.14 -32.59 9.12
C GLN A 41 -8.22 -33.20 10.51
N VAL A 42 -9.05 -32.61 11.35
CA VAL A 42 -9.23 -33.03 12.73
C VAL A 42 -10.69 -33.06 13.08
N ARG A 43 -11.08 -34.04 13.91
CA ARG A 43 -12.40 -34.10 14.51
C ARG A 43 -12.27 -33.73 15.97
N VAL A 44 -12.95 -32.67 16.39
CA VAL A 44 -13.06 -32.28 17.80
C VAL A 44 -14.34 -32.89 18.37
N PRO A 45 -14.26 -33.87 19.28
CA PRO A 45 -15.47 -34.40 19.92
C PRO A 45 -16.14 -33.33 20.80
N ALA A 46 -17.45 -33.45 21.01
CA ALA A 46 -18.20 -32.54 21.88
C ALA A 46 -17.55 -32.45 23.28
N ASN A 47 -17.38 -31.22 23.78
CA ASN A 47 -16.73 -30.93 25.06
C ASN A 47 -15.30 -31.47 25.23
N LYS A 48 -14.63 -31.89 24.15
CA LYS A 48 -13.21 -32.30 24.18
C LYS A 48 -12.33 -31.28 23.48
N LYS A 49 -11.03 -31.37 23.75
CA LYS A 49 -9.98 -30.56 23.12
C LYS A 49 -9.05 -31.48 22.35
N ILE A 50 -8.50 -30.95 21.27
CA ILE A 50 -7.38 -31.53 20.54
C ILE A 50 -6.27 -30.48 20.48
N SER A 51 -5.03 -30.91 20.31
CA SER A 51 -3.89 -30.00 20.10
C SER A 51 -3.20 -30.36 18.79
N LEU A 52 -2.77 -29.34 18.05
CA LEU A 52 -2.00 -29.46 16.82
C LEU A 52 -0.73 -28.65 16.97
N THR A 53 0.41 -29.27 16.64
CA THR A 53 1.71 -28.61 16.64
C THR A 53 2.22 -28.55 15.21
N PHE A 54 2.58 -27.35 14.76
CA PHE A 54 3.25 -27.13 13.49
C PHE A 54 4.67 -26.64 13.78
N TRP A 55 5.66 -27.29 13.16
CA TRP A 55 7.06 -26.90 13.26
C TRP A 55 7.52 -26.27 11.96
N THR A 56 8.20 -25.13 12.06
CA THR A 56 9.04 -24.59 10.99
C THR A 56 10.48 -24.75 11.43
N VAL A 57 11.26 -25.52 10.67
CA VAL A 57 12.64 -25.86 11.03
C VAL A 57 13.55 -25.42 9.89
N VAL A 58 14.65 -24.76 10.25
CA VAL A 58 15.72 -24.36 9.33
C VAL A 58 17.00 -25.02 9.84
N GLY A 59 17.75 -25.65 8.95
CA GLY A 59 19.07 -26.23 9.22
C GLY A 59 20.06 -25.80 8.13
N ALA A 60 21.36 -25.85 8.43
CA ALA A 60 22.42 -25.46 7.49
C ALA A 60 22.51 -26.41 6.28
N GLY A 61 22.01 -27.64 6.43
CA GLY A 61 21.94 -28.62 5.37
C GLY A 61 20.87 -29.69 5.64
N ARG A 62 20.73 -30.62 4.69
CA ARG A 62 19.69 -31.65 4.76
C ARG A 62 19.81 -32.55 5.99
N THR A 63 21.03 -32.98 6.31
CA THR A 63 21.31 -33.85 7.45
C THR A 63 20.86 -33.23 8.77
N GLU A 64 21.24 -31.97 9.04
CA GLU A 64 20.85 -31.27 10.27
C GLU A 64 19.33 -31.07 10.34
N LEU A 65 18.67 -30.81 9.21
CA LEU A 65 17.21 -30.69 9.15
C LEU A 65 16.53 -32.02 9.50
N ASP A 66 16.99 -33.13 8.93
CA ASP A 66 16.41 -34.46 9.20
C ASP A 66 16.63 -34.87 10.67
N GLU A 67 17.80 -34.59 11.26
CA GLU A 67 18.07 -34.77 12.69
C GLU A 67 17.15 -33.91 13.57
N ALA A 68 16.95 -32.63 13.20
CA ALA A 68 16.07 -31.73 13.91
C ALA A 68 14.60 -32.21 13.84
N ILE A 69 14.14 -32.68 12.68
CA ILE A 69 12.79 -33.23 12.50
C ILE A 69 12.62 -34.49 13.36
N ALA A 70 13.55 -35.45 13.30
CA ALA A 70 13.50 -36.67 14.09
C ALA A 70 13.39 -36.38 15.61
N ARG A 71 14.11 -35.35 16.08
CA ARG A 71 14.03 -34.89 17.47
C ARG A 71 12.69 -34.24 17.83
N LEU A 72 12.02 -33.58 16.87
CA LEU A 72 10.80 -32.80 17.09
C LEU A 72 9.49 -33.57 16.84
N ASP A 73 9.56 -34.77 16.24
CA ASP A 73 8.40 -35.59 15.85
C ASP A 73 7.64 -36.24 17.04
N HIS A 74 8.12 -36.06 18.27
CA HIS A 74 7.45 -36.55 19.47
C HIS A 74 6.46 -35.52 20.05
N PRO A 75 5.26 -35.92 20.51
CA PRO A 75 4.26 -35.00 21.09
C PRO A 75 4.80 -34.14 22.25
N GLU A 76 5.67 -34.72 23.08
CA GLU A 76 6.28 -34.04 24.23
C GLU A 76 7.36 -33.00 23.83
N SER A 77 7.88 -33.08 22.61
CA SER A 77 8.92 -32.17 22.13
C SER A 77 8.44 -30.73 22.11
N PHE A 78 7.14 -30.46 21.89
CA PHE A 78 6.64 -29.10 21.95
C PHE A 78 6.79 -28.49 23.33
N ALA A 79 6.31 -29.16 24.38
CA ALA A 79 6.42 -28.68 25.75
C ALA A 79 7.88 -28.48 26.16
N ARG A 80 8.76 -29.44 25.81
CA ARG A 80 10.19 -29.35 26.08
C ARG A 80 10.85 -28.16 25.36
N GLN A 81 10.60 -27.97 24.06
CA GLN A 81 11.19 -26.86 23.31
C GLN A 81 10.61 -25.51 23.74
N ALA A 82 9.31 -25.43 24.06
CA ALA A 82 8.71 -24.23 24.63
C ALA A 82 9.37 -23.86 25.96
N MET A 83 9.64 -24.85 26.82
CA MET A 83 10.37 -24.65 28.08
C MET A 83 11.82 -24.22 27.83
N LEU A 84 12.55 -24.83 26.89
CA LEU A 84 13.91 -24.43 26.53
C LEU A 84 13.96 -23.01 25.96
N ALA A 85 13.02 -22.65 25.08
CA ALA A 85 12.89 -21.31 24.52
C ALA A 85 12.57 -20.28 25.61
N TRP A 86 11.66 -20.62 26.53
CA TRP A 86 11.35 -19.80 27.69
C TRP A 86 12.58 -19.59 28.57
N THR A 87 13.27 -20.66 28.98
CA THR A 87 14.50 -20.59 29.79
C THR A 87 15.59 -19.78 29.08
N ARG A 88 15.81 -19.99 27.79
CA ARG A 88 16.76 -19.20 27.00
C ARG A 88 16.37 -17.72 26.98
N SER A 89 15.09 -17.40 26.83
CA SER A 89 14.60 -16.03 26.88
C SER A 89 14.81 -15.40 28.27
N GLN A 90 14.60 -16.14 29.36
CA GLN A 90 14.90 -15.69 30.73
C GLN A 90 16.39 -15.40 30.92
N VAL A 91 17.25 -16.30 30.45
CA VAL A 91 18.71 -16.15 30.57
C VAL A 91 19.19 -14.94 29.77
N GLN A 92 18.73 -14.78 28.51
CA GLN A 92 19.07 -13.65 27.67
C GLN A 92 18.61 -12.31 28.26
N THR A 93 17.38 -12.23 28.76
CA THR A 93 16.85 -11.00 29.39
C THR A 93 17.61 -10.66 30.67
N ARG A 94 17.93 -11.64 31.52
CA ARG A 94 18.77 -11.44 32.71
C ARG A 94 20.18 -10.95 32.38
N HIS A 95 20.83 -11.49 31.34
CA HIS A 95 22.14 -10.99 30.90
C HIS A 95 22.12 -9.52 30.46
N MET A 96 20.99 -9.05 29.95
CA MET A 96 20.78 -7.64 29.57
C MET A 96 20.30 -6.76 30.74
N GLY A 97 20.08 -7.35 31.93
CA GLY A 97 19.51 -6.64 33.07
C GLY A 97 18.07 -6.17 32.84
N LEU A 98 17.28 -6.95 32.09
CA LEU A 98 15.87 -6.70 31.81
C LEU A 98 14.98 -7.70 32.54
N SER A 99 13.89 -7.22 33.13
CA SER A 99 12.80 -8.08 33.59
C SER A 99 11.96 -8.59 32.42
N LEU A 100 11.05 -9.53 32.70
CA LEU A 100 10.10 -10.00 31.68
C LEU A 100 9.08 -8.93 31.29
N THR A 101 8.71 -8.09 32.25
CA THR A 101 7.84 -6.94 32.02
C THR A 101 8.55 -5.96 31.09
N ASP A 102 9.84 -5.68 31.33
CA ASP A 102 10.63 -4.83 30.43
C ASP A 102 10.66 -5.43 29.03
N ALA A 103 10.96 -6.73 28.90
CA ALA A 103 11.02 -7.38 27.59
C ALA A 103 9.67 -7.31 26.83
N ALA A 104 8.54 -7.50 27.51
CA ALA A 104 7.22 -7.34 26.91
C ALA A 104 6.97 -5.88 26.48
N ASN A 105 7.38 -4.92 27.29
CA ASN A 105 7.22 -3.50 26.94
C ASN A 105 8.17 -3.06 25.81
N VAL A 106 9.37 -3.64 25.70
CA VAL A 106 10.25 -3.42 24.54
C VAL A 106 9.62 -3.96 23.26
N GLN A 107 8.90 -5.09 23.32
CA GLN A 107 8.13 -5.58 22.16
C GLN A 107 7.01 -4.61 21.77
N LYS A 108 6.37 -3.93 22.74
CA LYS A 108 5.44 -2.85 22.43
C LYS A 108 6.13 -1.67 21.74
N LEU A 109 7.29 -1.22 22.24
CA LEU A 109 8.09 -0.18 21.58
C LEU A 109 8.48 -0.59 20.14
N ALA A 110 8.93 -1.84 19.94
CA ALA A 110 9.29 -2.38 18.64
C ALA A 110 8.13 -2.32 17.63
N ARG A 111 6.90 -2.56 18.07
CA ARG A 111 5.70 -2.40 17.21
C ARG A 111 5.64 -1.00 16.60
N TYR A 112 5.86 0.05 17.39
CA TYR A 112 5.77 1.44 16.92
C TYR A 112 6.93 1.85 16.02
N LEU A 113 8.08 1.19 16.14
CA LEU A 113 9.19 1.36 15.21
C LEU A 113 8.94 0.64 13.87
N ILE A 114 8.14 -0.42 13.84
CA ILE A 114 7.76 -1.12 12.59
C ILE A 114 6.56 -0.44 11.93
N TYR A 115 5.52 -0.14 12.72
CA TYR A 115 4.28 0.50 12.33
C TYR A 115 4.17 1.81 13.09
N PRO A 116 4.61 2.94 12.49
CA PRO A 116 4.59 4.24 13.14
C PRO A 116 3.19 4.60 13.63
N ASP A 117 3.12 5.26 14.78
CA ASP A 117 1.89 5.76 15.37
C ASP A 117 1.98 7.28 15.54
N PRO A 118 0.95 8.05 15.13
CA PRO A 118 0.97 9.51 15.22
C PRO A 118 1.25 10.05 16.63
N PHE A 119 0.82 9.35 17.69
CA PHE A 119 0.97 9.80 19.07
C PHE A 119 2.38 9.59 19.66
N LEU A 120 3.25 8.86 18.96
CA LEU A 120 4.66 8.68 19.33
C LEU A 120 5.61 9.44 18.40
N ARG A 121 5.07 10.14 17.41
CA ARG A 121 5.81 11.03 16.51
C ARG A 121 5.59 12.48 16.90
N LEU A 122 6.23 13.39 16.17
CA LEU A 122 5.87 14.79 16.23
C LEU A 122 4.44 15.03 15.69
N PRO A 123 3.77 16.11 16.13
CA PRO A 123 2.50 16.54 15.55
C PRO A 123 2.61 16.76 14.03
N ALA A 124 1.51 16.52 13.31
CA ALA A 124 1.47 16.58 11.84
C ALA A 124 2.05 17.87 11.25
N GLU A 125 1.71 19.04 11.80
CA GLU A 125 2.23 20.34 11.35
C GLU A 125 3.76 20.46 11.51
N SER A 126 4.31 19.87 12.58
CA SER A 126 5.76 19.86 12.84
C SER A 126 6.50 18.90 11.91
N ILE A 127 5.87 17.77 11.53
CA ILE A 127 6.42 16.87 10.50
C ILE A 127 6.40 17.60 9.16
N ALA A 128 5.26 18.16 8.76
CA ALA A 128 5.09 18.82 7.46
C ALA A 128 6.05 20.00 7.26
N SER A 129 6.27 20.81 8.29
CA SER A 129 7.19 21.97 8.24
C SER A 129 8.65 21.62 8.52
N GLY A 130 8.93 20.46 9.12
CA GLY A 130 10.26 20.09 9.62
C GLY A 130 10.99 19.02 8.82
N LEU A 131 10.28 18.22 8.02
CA LEU A 131 10.88 17.12 7.26
C LEU A 131 11.69 17.66 6.06
N GLY A 132 13.02 17.49 6.12
CA GLY A 132 13.94 17.77 5.01
C GLY A 132 14.47 16.51 4.32
N LYS A 133 15.51 16.68 3.49
CA LYS A 133 16.18 15.60 2.75
C LYS A 133 16.88 14.63 3.70
N GLN A 134 16.90 13.34 3.35
CA GLN A 134 17.65 12.33 4.11
C GLN A 134 19.12 12.74 4.34
N SER A 135 19.76 13.36 3.35
CA SER A 135 21.14 13.81 3.43
C SER A 135 21.40 14.89 4.48
N SER A 136 20.36 15.58 4.95
CA SER A 136 20.46 16.51 6.08
C SER A 136 20.88 15.80 7.38
N LEU A 137 20.73 14.48 7.50
CA LEU A 137 21.17 13.73 8.68
C LEU A 137 22.67 13.40 8.67
N TRP A 138 23.31 13.37 7.51
CA TRP A 138 24.68 12.88 7.34
C TRP A 138 25.76 13.66 8.11
N PRO A 139 25.65 14.99 8.35
CA PRO A 139 26.58 15.71 9.23
C PRO A 139 26.65 15.14 10.66
N THR A 140 25.60 14.44 11.10
CA THR A 140 25.55 13.76 12.40
C THR A 140 25.95 12.28 12.34
N SER A 141 26.45 11.82 11.20
CA SER A 141 26.80 10.41 10.91
C SER A 141 25.62 9.44 10.92
N ILE A 142 24.38 9.93 10.92
CA ILE A 142 23.15 9.13 10.83
C ILE A 142 22.81 8.97 9.34
N SER A 143 22.70 7.73 8.84
CA SER A 143 22.39 7.50 7.42
C SER A 143 20.94 7.82 7.07
N GLY A 144 20.02 7.53 8.00
CA GLY A 144 18.59 7.74 7.82
C GLY A 144 17.84 6.58 7.16
N ASP A 145 18.51 5.43 6.94
CA ASP A 145 17.91 4.26 6.27
C ASP A 145 17.10 3.37 7.22
N PHE A 146 17.39 3.44 8.52
CA PHE A 146 16.78 2.60 9.54
C PHE A 146 15.72 3.38 10.33
N PRO A 147 14.71 2.68 10.90
CA PRO A 147 13.79 3.28 11.85
C PRO A 147 14.55 3.99 12.99
N ILE A 148 14.24 5.27 13.23
CA ILE A 148 14.88 6.05 14.29
C ILE A 148 14.02 6.01 15.56
N PHE A 149 14.64 5.58 16.66
CA PHE A 149 14.16 5.79 18.03
C PHE A 149 14.95 6.94 18.66
N LEU A 150 14.27 8.05 18.92
CA LEU A 150 14.90 9.28 19.38
C LEU A 150 14.50 9.62 20.82
N VAL A 151 15.51 9.88 21.66
CA VAL A 151 15.34 10.34 23.04
C VAL A 151 16.01 11.68 23.23
N ARG A 152 15.25 12.68 23.65
CA ARG A 152 15.71 14.03 23.96
C ARG A 152 15.94 14.14 25.47
N ILE A 153 17.14 14.56 25.85
CA ILE A 153 17.57 14.72 27.25
C ILE A 153 18.11 16.13 27.48
N GLY A 154 17.75 16.72 28.62
CA GLY A 154 18.23 18.05 29.01
C GLY A 154 18.72 18.16 30.45
N ASP A 155 18.77 17.05 31.18
CA ASP A 155 19.18 16.98 32.59
C ASP A 155 19.95 15.68 32.87
N VAL A 156 20.98 15.74 33.73
CA VAL A 156 21.78 14.61 34.19
C VAL A 156 20.96 13.67 35.08
N ALA A 157 19.95 14.18 35.78
CA ALA A 157 19.03 13.37 36.60
C ALA A 157 18.30 12.29 35.79
N ASP A 158 18.13 12.51 34.48
CA ASP A 158 17.37 11.63 33.59
C ASP A 158 18.23 10.56 32.89
N LEU A 159 19.53 10.46 33.21
CA LEU A 159 20.45 9.53 32.53
C LEU A 159 20.02 8.06 32.58
N GLU A 160 19.31 7.64 33.63
CA GLU A 160 18.81 6.26 33.74
C GLU A 160 17.80 5.93 32.63
N ILE A 161 17.02 6.91 32.16
CA ILE A 161 16.09 6.72 31.03
C ILE A 161 16.86 6.42 29.75
N VAL A 162 17.99 7.10 29.52
CA VAL A 162 18.88 6.82 28.37
C VAL A 162 19.54 5.45 28.51
N ALA A 163 20.02 5.10 29.70
CA ALA A 163 20.58 3.77 29.97
C ALA A 163 19.55 2.65 29.76
N GLN A 164 18.28 2.89 30.12
CA GLN A 164 17.17 2.00 29.84
C GLN A 164 16.91 1.84 28.33
N ALA A 165 16.83 2.95 27.58
CA ALA A 165 16.66 2.92 26.14
C ALA A 165 17.79 2.15 25.40
N LEU A 166 19.04 2.28 25.87
CA LEU A 166 20.18 1.52 25.33
C LEU A 166 20.01 0.00 25.53
N ARG A 167 19.51 -0.45 26.69
CA ARG A 167 19.19 -1.86 26.92
C ARG A 167 18.07 -2.36 25.99
N PHE A 168 17.10 -1.49 25.68
CA PHE A 168 16.01 -1.83 24.76
C PHE A 168 16.50 -1.98 23.33
N GLN A 169 17.38 -1.09 22.88
CA GLN A 169 18.05 -1.20 21.59
C GLN A 169 18.86 -2.50 21.49
N GLU A 170 19.59 -2.87 22.53
CA GLU A 170 20.31 -4.13 22.59
C GLU A 170 19.37 -5.34 22.50
N TYR A 171 18.27 -5.34 23.26
CA TYR A 171 17.25 -6.38 23.18
C TYR A 171 16.72 -6.55 21.76
N MET A 172 16.30 -5.46 21.10
CA MET A 172 15.79 -5.48 19.72
C MET A 172 16.84 -6.02 18.73
N ARG A 173 18.09 -5.56 18.84
CA ARG A 173 19.19 -6.02 17.99
C ARG A 173 19.44 -7.52 18.13
N THR A 174 19.42 -8.06 19.35
CA THR A 174 19.58 -9.52 19.56
C THR A 174 18.43 -10.36 19.01
N ARG A 175 17.29 -9.73 18.70
CA ARG A 175 16.14 -10.33 18.02
C ARG A 175 16.14 -10.08 16.52
N GLY A 176 17.21 -9.52 15.96
CA GLY A 176 17.35 -9.24 14.53
C GLY A 176 16.67 -7.96 14.05
N MET A 177 16.17 -7.12 14.97
CA MET A 177 15.58 -5.83 14.63
C MET A 177 16.63 -4.72 14.72
N MET A 178 16.95 -4.14 13.57
CA MET A 178 17.93 -3.07 13.43
C MET A 178 17.24 -1.71 13.40
N ILE A 179 17.64 -0.84 14.32
CA ILE A 179 17.12 0.52 14.48
C ILE A 179 18.26 1.47 14.83
N ASP A 180 18.13 2.72 14.40
CA ASP A 180 19.03 3.80 14.81
C ASP A 180 18.51 4.40 16.11
N PHE A 181 19.27 4.22 17.20
CA PHE A 181 18.97 4.86 18.48
C PHE A 181 19.74 6.17 18.60
N VAL A 182 19.03 7.27 18.75
CA VAL A 182 19.59 8.62 18.75
C VAL A 182 19.26 9.32 20.06
N VAL A 183 20.29 9.76 20.77
CA VAL A 183 20.16 10.61 21.96
C VAL A 183 20.51 12.03 21.58
N VAL A 184 19.56 12.95 21.75
CA VAL A 184 19.78 14.39 21.53
C VAL A 184 19.95 15.09 22.86
N ASN A 185 21.13 15.66 23.09
CA ASN A 185 21.38 16.53 24.23
C ASN A 185 20.90 17.95 23.92
N GLU A 186 19.90 18.41 24.67
CA GLU A 186 19.24 19.72 24.54
C GLU A 186 19.52 20.66 25.73
N GLN A 187 20.50 20.32 26.57
CA GLN A 187 20.87 21.17 27.70
C GLN A 187 21.41 22.52 27.21
N ALA A 188 21.24 23.58 28.01
CA ALA A 188 21.77 24.90 27.70
C ALA A 188 23.31 24.93 27.83
N SER A 189 23.96 25.69 26.92
CA SER A 189 25.41 25.67 26.63
C SER A 189 26.36 25.77 27.82
N SER A 190 25.94 26.33 28.96
CA SER A 190 26.78 26.47 30.16
C SER A 190 27.10 25.15 30.89
N TYR A 191 26.30 24.09 30.68
CA TYR A 191 26.48 22.78 31.36
C TYR A 191 26.48 21.57 30.42
N VAL A 192 26.43 21.80 29.10
CA VAL A 192 26.30 20.75 28.07
C VAL A 192 27.42 19.72 28.12
N GLN A 193 28.65 20.12 28.48
CA GLN A 193 29.81 19.23 28.39
C GLN A 193 29.74 18.03 29.34
N ASP A 194 29.23 18.22 30.57
CA ASP A 194 29.18 17.14 31.56
C ASP A 194 28.11 16.10 31.19
N LEU A 195 26.92 16.55 30.83
CA LEU A 195 25.86 15.67 30.35
C LEU A 195 26.27 14.97 29.05
N GLN A 196 26.92 15.69 28.13
CA GLN A 196 27.38 15.10 26.88
C GLN A 196 28.38 13.97 27.14
N ARG A 197 29.40 14.20 27.97
CA ARG A 197 30.38 13.15 28.32
C ARG A 197 29.71 11.94 28.97
N ALA A 198 28.72 12.15 29.82
CA ALA A 198 27.98 11.07 30.46
C ALA A 198 27.17 10.25 29.43
N VAL A 199 26.46 10.91 28.51
CA VAL A 199 25.72 10.25 27.42
C VAL A 199 26.68 9.50 26.48
N GLU A 200 27.78 10.11 26.06
CA GLU A 200 28.80 9.48 25.23
C GLU A 200 29.37 8.23 25.89
N THR A 201 29.71 8.31 27.19
CA THR A 201 30.20 7.17 27.97
C THR A 201 29.18 6.02 27.99
N LEU A 202 27.90 6.31 28.20
CA LEU A 202 26.84 5.28 28.16
C LEU A 202 26.73 4.65 26.76
N CYS A 203 26.73 5.48 25.71
CA CYS A 203 26.65 5.02 24.33
C CYS A 203 27.87 4.18 23.93
N GLU A 204 29.09 4.60 24.27
CA GLU A 204 30.32 3.86 24.00
C GLU A 204 30.36 2.52 24.72
N ASN A 205 30.00 2.50 26.01
CA ASN A 205 29.90 1.26 26.77
C ASN A 205 28.89 0.30 26.15
N SER A 206 27.75 0.82 25.67
CA SER A 206 26.80 -0.01 24.92
C SER A 206 27.38 -0.48 23.59
N ARG A 207 28.11 0.37 22.83
CA ARG A 207 28.75 -0.02 21.57
C ARG A 207 29.78 -1.14 21.73
N LEU A 208 30.48 -1.18 22.87
CA LEU A 208 31.52 -2.17 23.18
C LEU A 208 30.97 -3.50 23.72
N ARG A 209 29.75 -3.53 24.28
CA ARG A 209 29.10 -4.77 24.73
C ARG A 209 28.67 -5.59 23.51
N GLY A 210 29.10 -6.84 23.40
CA GLY A 210 28.65 -7.79 22.37
C GLY A 210 29.40 -7.71 21.03
N LYS A 211 30.45 -8.55 20.88
CA LYS A 211 31.24 -8.70 19.66
C LYS A 211 30.63 -9.65 18.61
N GLU A 212 29.55 -10.36 18.93
CA GLU A 212 29.01 -11.44 18.10
C GLU A 212 28.33 -10.96 16.80
N LEU A 213 27.98 -9.67 16.68
CA LEU A 213 27.23 -9.10 15.54
C LEU A 213 27.94 -7.90 14.88
N GLY A 214 29.28 -7.80 15.00
CA GLY A 214 30.07 -6.69 14.45
C GLY A 214 29.88 -5.34 15.19
N PRO A 215 30.57 -4.26 14.75
CA PRO A 215 30.49 -2.96 15.42
C PRO A 215 29.06 -2.39 15.43
N ARG A 216 28.61 -1.90 16.60
CA ARG A 216 27.29 -1.29 16.82
C ARG A 216 27.23 0.14 16.22
N GLN A 217 27.13 0.23 14.90
CA GLN A 217 27.08 1.49 14.14
C GLN A 217 25.74 2.27 14.24
N HIS A 218 24.80 1.86 15.10
CA HIS A 218 23.42 2.37 15.15
C HIS A 218 23.04 3.04 16.49
N ILE A 219 24.03 3.55 17.21
CA ILE A 219 23.84 4.30 18.45
C ILE A 219 24.53 5.64 18.26
N PHE A 220 23.77 6.72 18.32
CA PHE A 220 24.23 8.09 18.05
C PHE A 220 23.95 8.97 19.26
N ALA A 221 24.96 9.73 19.68
CA ALA A 221 24.84 10.77 20.69
C ALA A 221 25.15 12.10 19.99
N VAL A 222 24.15 12.97 19.89
CA VAL A 222 24.24 14.22 19.14
C VAL A 222 23.87 15.39 20.02
N ARG A 223 24.41 16.56 19.68
CA ARG A 223 24.24 17.80 20.44
C ARG A 223 23.37 18.78 19.68
N ARG A 224 22.34 19.30 20.34
CA ARG A 224 21.42 20.27 19.72
C ARG A 224 22.13 21.54 19.25
N ASP A 225 23.09 22.03 20.01
CA ASP A 225 23.79 23.28 19.73
C ASP A 225 24.82 23.19 18.58
N LEU A 226 25.18 21.97 18.16
CA LEU A 226 26.05 21.72 17.00
C LEU A 226 25.29 21.36 15.72
N MET A 227 23.96 21.19 15.82
CA MET A 227 23.10 20.90 14.68
C MET A 227 22.47 22.20 14.16
N ASP A 228 22.46 22.37 12.84
CA ASP A 228 21.63 23.39 12.22
C ASP A 228 20.14 23.06 12.39
N GLU A 229 19.29 24.05 12.14
CA GLU A 229 17.84 23.92 12.36
C GLU A 229 17.22 22.84 11.46
N THR A 230 17.67 22.77 10.20
CA THR A 230 17.17 21.82 9.21
C THR A 230 17.47 20.38 9.61
N THR A 231 18.71 20.08 10.02
CA THR A 231 19.12 18.75 10.49
C THR A 231 18.31 18.35 11.71
N TYR A 232 18.18 19.23 12.70
CA TYR A 232 17.45 18.94 13.92
C TYR A 232 15.95 18.67 13.65
N LYS A 233 15.29 19.53 12.87
CA LYS A 233 13.88 19.34 12.50
C LYS A 233 13.67 18.06 11.70
N THR A 234 14.56 17.77 10.74
CA THR A 234 14.47 16.55 9.91
C THR A 234 14.61 15.29 10.78
N LEU A 235 15.58 15.30 11.70
CA LEU A 235 15.81 14.20 12.64
C LEU A 235 14.58 13.91 13.51
N LEU A 236 13.93 14.96 14.04
CA LEU A 236 12.69 14.78 14.81
C LEU A 236 11.52 14.32 13.93
N ALA A 237 11.37 14.90 12.75
CA ALA A 237 10.24 14.63 11.86
C ALA A 237 10.27 13.19 11.30
N VAL A 238 11.45 12.67 10.94
CA VAL A 238 11.61 11.32 10.39
C VAL A 238 11.54 10.22 11.47
N ALA A 239 11.83 10.55 12.73
CA ALA A 239 11.82 9.59 13.81
C ALA A 239 10.42 8.99 14.00
N ARG A 240 10.37 7.65 14.16
CA ARG A 240 9.13 6.90 14.34
C ARG A 240 8.68 6.89 15.79
N VAL A 241 9.61 7.08 16.71
CA VAL A 241 9.36 7.27 18.15
C VAL A 241 10.23 8.42 18.63
N VAL A 242 9.61 9.47 19.15
CA VAL A 242 10.25 10.67 19.70
C VAL A 242 9.83 10.84 21.15
N LEU A 243 10.77 10.66 22.07
CA LEU A 243 10.51 10.80 23.50
C LEU A 243 11.34 11.95 24.08
N HIS A 244 10.83 12.54 25.15
CA HIS A 244 11.58 13.52 25.94
C HIS A 244 11.63 13.05 27.39
N THR A 245 12.80 13.07 28.02
CA THR A 245 12.97 12.54 29.40
C THR A 245 12.12 13.26 30.45
N ARG A 246 11.94 14.57 30.33
CA ARG A 246 11.03 15.39 31.15
C ARG A 246 9.57 14.94 31.14
N ASN A 247 9.15 14.14 30.16
CA ASN A 247 7.79 13.63 30.04
C ASN A 247 7.58 12.28 30.78
N GLY A 248 8.46 11.93 31.71
CA GLY A 248 8.40 10.67 32.46
C GLY A 248 9.16 9.54 31.78
N THR A 249 8.98 8.31 32.27
CA THR A 249 9.70 7.16 31.75
C THR A 249 9.27 6.84 30.31
N ILE A 250 10.04 5.98 29.63
CA ILE A 250 9.72 5.54 28.26
C ILE A 250 8.32 4.93 28.20
N PHE A 251 7.96 4.12 29.20
CA PHE A 251 6.69 3.40 29.19
C PHE A 251 5.51 4.27 29.58
N ASP A 252 5.68 5.25 30.50
CA ASP A 252 4.62 6.22 30.80
C ASP A 252 4.22 7.02 29.55
N GLN A 253 5.18 7.32 28.68
CA GLN A 253 4.94 8.01 27.42
C GLN A 253 4.20 7.11 26.41
N ILE A 254 4.59 5.83 26.31
CA ILE A 254 3.91 4.85 25.45
C ILE A 254 2.47 4.58 25.90
N GLU A 255 2.23 4.41 27.20
CA GLU A 255 0.89 4.17 27.73
C GLU A 255 -0.05 5.37 27.51
N ARG A 256 0.47 6.59 27.64
CA ARG A 256 -0.29 7.81 27.30
C ARG A 256 -0.62 7.88 25.81
N ALA A 257 0.32 7.52 24.94
CA ALA A 257 0.08 7.45 23.50
C ALA A 257 -1.00 6.41 23.16
N GLU A 258 -0.96 5.22 23.78
CA GLU A 258 -1.97 4.17 23.59
C GLU A 258 -3.36 4.60 24.05
N ALA A 259 -3.45 5.29 25.20
CA ALA A 259 -4.70 5.83 25.71
C ALA A 259 -5.28 6.91 24.78
N ALA A 260 -4.43 7.81 24.27
CA ALA A 260 -4.84 8.85 23.33
C ALA A 260 -5.30 8.26 21.98
N ALA A 261 -4.58 7.26 21.46
CA ALA A 261 -4.97 6.55 20.25
C ALA A 261 -6.32 5.83 20.40
N LEU A 262 -6.60 5.24 21.56
CA LEU A 262 -7.89 4.63 21.84
C LEU A 262 -9.02 5.67 21.87
N GLN A 263 -8.81 6.79 22.55
CA GLN A 263 -9.78 7.89 22.61
C GLN A 263 -10.09 8.48 21.23
N ALA A 264 -9.06 8.70 20.40
CA ALA A 264 -9.24 9.19 19.03
C ALA A 264 -10.07 8.21 18.18
N ARG A 265 -9.83 6.90 18.35
CA ARG A 265 -10.61 5.86 17.67
C ARG A 265 -12.07 5.83 18.12
N ASP A 266 -12.32 5.94 19.41
CA ASP A 266 -13.68 5.95 19.95
C ASP A 266 -14.45 7.20 19.50
N ALA A 267 -13.77 8.36 19.39
CA ALA A 267 -14.35 9.58 18.84
C ALA A 267 -14.76 9.44 17.36
N LEU A 268 -13.90 8.81 16.54
CA LEU A 268 -14.21 8.51 15.13
C LEU A 268 -15.39 7.53 15.00
N ALA A 269 -15.48 6.53 15.88
CA ALA A 269 -16.59 5.57 15.89
C ALA A 269 -17.92 6.19 16.35
N ALA A 270 -17.88 7.28 17.13
CA ALA A 270 -19.06 7.99 17.62
C ALA A 270 -19.69 8.95 16.57
N LEU A 271 -19.01 9.20 15.44
CA LEU A 271 -19.62 9.91 14.32
C LEU A 271 -20.81 9.09 13.77
N PRO A 272 -21.93 9.74 13.39
CA PRO A 272 -23.12 9.03 12.94
C PRO A 272 -22.82 8.23 11.66
N ILE A 273 -22.64 6.93 11.82
CA ILE A 273 -22.64 5.96 10.71
C ILE A 273 -24.08 5.85 10.22
N PRO A 274 -24.38 6.06 8.91
CA PRO A 274 -25.71 5.79 8.39
C PRO A 274 -26.05 4.30 8.56
N ARG A 275 -26.90 4.01 9.56
CA ARG A 275 -27.44 2.69 9.94
C ARG A 275 -26.37 1.65 10.28
N GLU A 276 -26.59 0.94 11.39
CA GLU A 276 -25.86 -0.28 11.71
C GLU A 276 -25.77 -1.15 10.45
N LEU A 277 -24.55 -1.26 9.92
CA LEU A 277 -24.19 -2.35 9.06
C LEU A 277 -24.73 -3.62 9.75
N PRO A 278 -25.33 -4.58 9.02
CA PRO A 278 -25.30 -5.93 9.52
C PRO A 278 -23.84 -6.15 9.89
N SER A 279 -23.57 -6.57 11.13
CA SER A 279 -22.25 -7.08 11.45
C SER A 279 -21.84 -7.96 10.26
N PRO A 280 -20.55 -8.06 9.90
CA PRO A 280 -20.15 -9.29 9.28
C PRO A 280 -20.42 -10.36 10.36
N THR A 281 -21.68 -10.82 10.47
CA THR A 281 -21.98 -12.24 10.36
C THR A 281 -20.88 -12.74 9.46
N PRO A 282 -20.07 -13.72 9.87
CA PRO A 282 -19.39 -14.48 8.87
C PRO A 282 -20.53 -14.85 7.93
N THR A 283 -20.62 -14.15 6.79
CA THR A 283 -21.16 -14.73 5.61
C THR A 283 -20.27 -15.94 5.57
N THR A 284 -20.84 -17.07 6.03
CA THR A 284 -20.76 -18.28 5.28
C THR A 284 -20.66 -17.76 3.86
N HIS A 285 -19.42 -17.69 3.36
CA HIS A 285 -19.16 -17.59 1.95
C HIS A 285 -19.90 -18.82 1.49
N THR A 286 -21.18 -18.62 1.18
CA THR A 286 -22.03 -19.71 0.77
C THR A 286 -21.32 -20.11 -0.49
N PRO A 287 -20.84 -21.35 -0.59
CA PRO A 287 -20.08 -21.76 -1.74
C PRO A 287 -21.03 -21.84 -2.93
N ALA A 288 -21.36 -20.67 -3.49
CA ALA A 288 -21.66 -20.49 -4.90
C ALA A 288 -20.36 -20.58 -5.71
N SER A 289 -19.30 -21.17 -5.14
CA SER A 289 -17.90 -21.13 -5.58
C SER A 289 -17.59 -22.03 -6.77
N GLN A 290 -18.60 -22.54 -7.47
CA GLN A 290 -18.40 -23.21 -8.77
C GLN A 290 -19.39 -22.74 -9.84
N ALA A 291 -20.65 -22.47 -9.49
CA ALA A 291 -21.67 -22.11 -10.49
C ALA A 291 -21.45 -20.73 -11.14
N VAL A 292 -20.93 -19.74 -10.40
CA VAL A 292 -20.69 -18.36 -10.93
C VAL A 292 -19.26 -18.18 -11.46
N ALA A 293 -18.35 -19.12 -11.16
CA ALA A 293 -16.95 -19.03 -11.60
C ALA A 293 -16.77 -19.39 -13.08
N ASN A 294 -17.69 -20.17 -13.66
CA ASN A 294 -17.60 -20.73 -15.01
C ASN A 294 -18.43 -19.99 -16.07
N VAL A 295 -18.92 -18.78 -15.77
CA VAL A 295 -19.60 -17.97 -16.78
C VAL A 295 -18.54 -17.46 -17.76
N SER A 296 -18.51 -18.01 -18.97
CA SER A 296 -17.67 -17.51 -20.06
C SER A 296 -18.41 -16.40 -20.80
N ALA A 297 -17.75 -15.26 -20.98
CA ALA A 297 -18.18 -14.29 -21.96
C ALA A 297 -18.01 -14.88 -23.37
N ASP A 298 -18.86 -14.48 -24.31
CA ASP A 298 -18.71 -14.83 -25.72
C ASP A 298 -17.72 -13.88 -26.43
N GLY A 299 -17.12 -14.35 -27.52
CA GLY A 299 -16.21 -13.57 -28.38
C GLY A 299 -16.92 -12.90 -29.55
N SER A 300 -18.22 -12.64 -29.48
CA SER A 300 -18.96 -12.05 -30.60
C SER A 300 -18.36 -10.72 -31.04
N GLY A 301 -18.16 -10.56 -32.35
CA GLY A 301 -17.53 -9.38 -32.95
C GLY A 301 -16.00 -9.34 -32.84
N LEU A 302 -15.35 -10.33 -32.21
CA LEU A 302 -13.90 -10.38 -32.07
C LEU A 302 -13.27 -11.46 -32.95
N SER A 303 -12.14 -11.14 -33.57
CA SER A 303 -11.31 -12.12 -34.28
C SER A 303 -10.28 -12.76 -33.33
N GLN A 304 -9.81 -13.97 -33.65
CA GLN A 304 -8.80 -14.69 -32.85
C GLN A 304 -9.18 -14.87 -31.37
N TRP A 305 -10.46 -15.10 -31.09
CA TRP A 305 -10.96 -15.32 -29.73
C TRP A 305 -10.32 -16.54 -29.07
N ASN A 306 -9.64 -16.33 -27.94
CA ASN A 306 -8.93 -17.38 -27.20
C ASN A 306 -9.66 -17.85 -25.92
N GLY A 307 -10.94 -17.49 -25.77
CA GLY A 307 -11.73 -17.79 -24.57
C GLY A 307 -11.69 -16.71 -23.49
N PHE A 308 -10.81 -15.71 -23.61
CA PHE A 308 -10.74 -14.53 -22.72
C PHE A 308 -10.71 -13.22 -23.50
N GLY A 309 -9.97 -13.17 -24.60
CA GLY A 309 -9.84 -11.99 -25.44
C GLY A 309 -9.63 -12.31 -26.91
N GLY A 310 -9.77 -11.28 -27.73
CA GLY A 310 -9.59 -11.31 -29.19
C GLY A 310 -9.38 -9.90 -29.75
N PHE A 311 -9.11 -9.81 -31.04
CA PHE A 311 -8.87 -8.53 -31.71
C PHE A 311 -10.15 -7.91 -32.27
N ASP A 312 -10.25 -6.59 -32.14
CA ASP A 312 -11.26 -5.74 -32.76
C ASP A 312 -10.61 -4.64 -33.62
N GLY A 313 -11.39 -4.03 -34.52
CA GLY A 313 -10.96 -2.88 -35.33
C GLY A 313 -9.73 -3.19 -36.18
N ASP A 314 -9.80 -4.26 -36.99
CA ASP A 314 -8.72 -4.74 -37.86
C ASP A 314 -7.41 -5.11 -37.13
N GLY A 315 -7.50 -5.50 -35.85
CA GLY A 315 -6.31 -5.88 -35.08
C GLY A 315 -5.81 -4.81 -34.13
N ARG A 316 -6.37 -3.59 -34.17
CA ARG A 316 -5.85 -2.44 -33.40
C ARG A 316 -6.18 -2.50 -31.92
N HIS A 317 -7.31 -3.08 -31.54
CA HIS A 317 -7.69 -3.23 -30.15
C HIS A 317 -7.62 -4.69 -29.72
N TYR A 318 -7.08 -4.94 -28.54
CA TYR A 318 -7.17 -6.24 -27.89
C TYR A 318 -8.22 -6.16 -26.80
N VAL A 319 -9.33 -6.86 -27.03
CA VAL A 319 -10.51 -6.81 -26.16
C VAL A 319 -10.55 -8.07 -25.31
N VAL A 320 -10.56 -7.90 -23.98
CA VAL A 320 -10.70 -8.98 -22.99
C VAL A 320 -12.07 -8.90 -22.35
N ARG A 321 -12.83 -9.99 -22.33
CA ARG A 321 -14.14 -10.07 -21.69
C ARG A 321 -14.11 -11.01 -20.50
N LEU A 322 -14.48 -10.49 -19.33
CA LEU A 322 -14.52 -11.20 -18.06
C LEU A 322 -15.95 -11.19 -17.51
N ALA A 323 -16.45 -12.35 -17.10
CA ALA A 323 -17.74 -12.50 -16.44
C ALA A 323 -17.57 -13.31 -15.13
N GLY A 324 -18.56 -13.21 -14.23
CA GLY A 324 -18.52 -13.95 -12.98
C GLY A 324 -17.31 -13.59 -12.13
N ARG A 325 -16.57 -14.60 -11.67
CA ARG A 325 -15.29 -14.46 -10.94
C ARG A 325 -14.06 -14.82 -11.78
N ARG A 326 -14.21 -14.96 -13.10
CA ARG A 326 -13.13 -15.40 -13.98
C ARG A 326 -12.09 -14.30 -14.17
N THR A 327 -10.82 -14.64 -14.09
CA THR A 327 -9.66 -13.75 -14.31
C THR A 327 -8.80 -14.29 -15.43
N THR A 328 -7.99 -13.44 -16.07
CA THR A 328 -7.09 -13.92 -17.12
C THR A 328 -6.04 -14.89 -16.54
N PRO A 329 -5.49 -15.82 -17.34
CA PRO A 329 -4.51 -16.80 -16.86
C PRO A 329 -3.24 -16.17 -16.26
N GLN A 330 -2.88 -14.98 -16.71
CA GLN A 330 -1.87 -14.09 -16.15
C GLN A 330 -2.42 -12.66 -16.23
N PRO A 331 -1.97 -11.70 -15.41
CA PRO A 331 -2.30 -10.30 -15.62
C PRO A 331 -1.92 -9.89 -17.06
N TRP A 332 -2.90 -9.69 -17.92
CA TRP A 332 -2.67 -9.19 -19.28
C TRP A 332 -2.72 -7.68 -19.20
N ILE A 333 -1.59 -7.03 -19.46
CA ILE A 333 -1.44 -5.59 -19.23
C ILE A 333 -1.32 -4.84 -20.55
N ASN A 334 -1.72 -3.57 -20.51
CA ASN A 334 -1.28 -2.57 -21.46
C ASN A 334 -0.38 -1.56 -20.74
N VAL A 335 0.68 -1.12 -21.41
CA VAL A 335 1.62 -0.10 -20.93
C VAL A 335 1.38 1.15 -21.76
N VAL A 336 1.13 2.28 -21.11
CA VAL A 336 0.86 3.57 -21.76
C VAL A 336 1.76 4.61 -21.13
N SER A 337 2.58 5.29 -21.95
CA SER A 337 3.55 6.27 -21.47
C SER A 337 3.83 7.35 -22.49
N ASN A 338 4.28 8.50 -22.00
CA ASN A 338 5.02 9.49 -22.77
C ASN A 338 6.52 9.44 -22.39
N ALA A 339 7.30 10.43 -22.80
CA ALA A 339 8.75 10.48 -22.56
C ALA A 339 9.14 10.49 -21.07
N SER A 340 8.26 10.92 -20.17
CA SER A 340 8.60 11.16 -18.77
C SER A 340 7.60 10.61 -17.76
N PHE A 341 6.52 9.98 -18.19
CA PHE A 341 5.45 9.52 -17.32
C PHE A 341 4.74 8.32 -17.94
N GLY A 342 4.22 7.41 -17.11
CA GLY A 342 3.45 6.30 -17.64
C GLY A 342 2.66 5.55 -16.59
N PHE A 343 1.78 4.68 -17.09
CA PHE A 343 1.11 3.69 -16.29
C PHE A 343 1.04 2.36 -17.04
N HIS A 344 0.82 1.28 -16.31
CA HIS A 344 0.24 0.08 -16.90
C HIS A 344 -1.04 -0.30 -16.18
N THR A 345 -1.93 -0.99 -16.87
CA THR A 345 -3.16 -1.53 -16.29
C THR A 345 -3.42 -2.93 -16.80
N SER A 346 -3.83 -3.84 -15.91
CA SER A 346 -4.28 -5.17 -16.31
C SER A 346 -5.69 -5.13 -16.92
N ALA A 347 -6.07 -6.20 -17.61
CA ALA A 347 -7.43 -6.40 -18.13
C ALA A 347 -8.50 -6.44 -17.03
N GLU A 348 -8.14 -6.79 -15.80
CA GLU A 348 -9.04 -6.63 -14.65
C GLU A 348 -9.15 -5.16 -14.19
N GLY A 349 -8.21 -4.29 -14.56
CA GLY A 349 -8.19 -2.89 -14.15
C GLY A 349 -7.23 -2.56 -13.01
N ALA A 350 -6.31 -3.48 -12.65
CA ALA A 350 -5.29 -3.17 -11.66
C ALA A 350 -4.21 -2.29 -12.30
N ALA A 351 -4.11 -1.04 -11.86
CA ALA A 351 -3.19 -0.05 -12.41
C ALA A 351 -1.99 0.25 -11.50
N PHE A 352 -0.90 0.65 -12.15
CA PHE A 352 0.34 1.15 -11.56
C PHE A 352 0.82 2.36 -12.36
N THR A 353 1.19 3.45 -11.68
CA THR A 353 1.60 4.72 -12.29
C THR A 353 2.97 5.16 -11.76
N TRP A 354 3.83 5.66 -12.65
CA TRP A 354 5.14 6.19 -12.32
C TRP A 354 5.39 7.53 -13.03
N SER A 355 6.33 8.29 -12.49
CA SER A 355 6.86 9.50 -13.12
C SER A 355 8.38 9.39 -13.21
N ARG A 356 8.97 9.88 -14.29
CA ARG A 356 10.41 9.88 -14.66
C ARG A 356 11.08 8.50 -14.74
N ASN A 357 10.91 7.63 -13.75
CA ASN A 357 11.55 6.33 -13.62
C ASN A 357 10.62 5.31 -12.95
N SER A 358 10.24 4.25 -13.68
CA SER A 358 9.31 3.22 -13.21
C SER A 358 9.83 2.32 -12.10
N ARG A 359 11.14 2.32 -11.84
CA ARG A 359 11.77 1.58 -10.73
C ARG A 359 11.91 2.45 -9.49
N ASP A 360 12.44 3.66 -9.65
CA ASP A 360 12.90 4.50 -8.54
C ASP A 360 11.88 5.56 -8.11
N TYR A 361 10.93 5.93 -8.97
CA TYR A 361 9.92 6.96 -8.68
C TYR A 361 8.52 6.52 -9.08
N GLN A 362 8.06 5.51 -8.35
CA GLN A 362 6.69 5.02 -8.39
C GLN A 362 5.77 6.02 -7.70
N LEU A 363 4.67 6.41 -8.35
CA LEU A 363 3.64 7.21 -7.69
C LEU A 363 2.72 6.30 -6.87
N THR A 364 2.33 5.18 -7.47
CA THR A 364 1.47 4.15 -6.86
C THR A 364 2.19 2.80 -6.85
N PRO A 365 1.82 1.83 -6.00
CA PRO A 365 2.62 0.63 -5.82
C PRO A 365 2.49 -0.34 -7.00
N TRP A 366 3.64 -0.85 -7.46
CA TRP A 366 3.69 -2.03 -8.31
C TRP A 366 4.08 -3.28 -7.51
N SER A 367 3.50 -4.41 -7.88
CA SER A 367 3.97 -5.73 -7.46
C SER A 367 3.99 -6.65 -8.67
N ASN A 368 5.13 -7.29 -8.92
CA ASN A 368 5.23 -8.36 -9.91
C ASN A 368 4.64 -9.67 -9.37
N ASP A 369 3.38 -9.62 -8.93
CA ASP A 369 2.64 -10.74 -8.36
C ASP A 369 1.60 -11.25 -9.37
N PRO A 370 1.91 -12.32 -10.14
CA PRO A 370 0.99 -12.88 -11.12
C PRO A 370 -0.23 -13.58 -10.52
N VAL A 371 -0.22 -13.84 -9.20
CA VAL A 371 -1.27 -14.58 -8.51
C VAL A 371 -2.35 -13.60 -8.05
N SER A 372 -1.98 -12.66 -7.18
CA SER A 372 -2.94 -11.73 -6.57
C SER A 372 -3.15 -10.48 -7.42
N ASN A 373 -2.10 -9.90 -8.01
CA ASN A 373 -2.20 -8.68 -8.85
C ASN A 373 -2.95 -7.52 -8.14
N ARG A 374 -2.54 -7.24 -6.89
CA ARG A 374 -3.23 -6.28 -6.01
C ARG A 374 -3.22 -4.87 -6.63
N PRO A 375 -4.38 -4.18 -6.76
CA PRO A 375 -4.44 -2.81 -7.25
C PRO A 375 -3.92 -1.79 -6.22
N GLY A 376 -3.07 -0.86 -6.66
CA GLY A 376 -2.63 0.32 -5.90
C GLY A 376 -3.51 1.55 -6.09
N GLU A 377 -4.44 1.46 -7.03
CA GLU A 377 -5.33 2.53 -7.49
C GLU A 377 -6.72 1.96 -7.69
N GLY A 378 -7.75 2.80 -7.60
CA GLY A 378 -9.10 2.34 -7.86
C GLY A 378 -10.12 3.45 -8.08
N LEU A 379 -11.11 3.13 -8.92
CA LEU A 379 -12.36 3.87 -9.05
C LEU A 379 -13.50 2.99 -8.56
N TYR A 380 -14.24 3.49 -7.58
CA TYR A 380 -15.30 2.75 -6.90
C TYR A 380 -16.59 3.52 -6.97
N ILE A 381 -17.72 2.82 -6.93
CA ILE A 381 -19.05 3.41 -6.97
C ILE A 381 -19.89 2.80 -5.85
N TYR A 382 -20.52 3.64 -5.05
CA TYR A 382 -21.56 3.25 -4.12
C TYR A 382 -22.90 3.77 -4.61
N ASP A 383 -23.85 2.86 -4.83
CA ASP A 383 -25.22 3.23 -5.17
C ASP A 383 -25.99 3.51 -3.88
N GLN A 384 -26.38 4.77 -3.69
CA GLN A 384 -27.07 5.23 -2.48
C GLN A 384 -28.50 4.65 -2.36
N ALA A 385 -29.12 4.28 -3.48
CA ALA A 385 -30.47 3.72 -3.47
C ALA A 385 -30.47 2.23 -3.07
N SER A 386 -29.55 1.44 -3.64
CA SER A 386 -29.45 0.01 -3.31
C SER A 386 -28.56 -0.32 -2.11
N GLY A 387 -27.75 0.63 -1.66
CA GLY A 387 -26.78 0.45 -0.58
C GLY A 387 -25.63 -0.50 -0.94
N LYS A 388 -25.35 -0.68 -2.23
CA LYS A 388 -24.34 -1.63 -2.74
C LYS A 388 -23.20 -0.91 -3.46
N ALA A 389 -21.99 -1.31 -3.11
CA ALA A 389 -20.78 -0.90 -3.82
C ALA A 389 -20.48 -1.80 -5.03
N PHE A 390 -19.85 -1.22 -6.05
CA PHE A 390 -19.39 -1.87 -7.28
C PHE A 390 -18.30 -1.00 -7.95
N SER A 391 -17.74 -1.47 -9.06
CA SER A 391 -16.75 -0.73 -9.84
C SER A 391 -16.92 -1.01 -11.33
N PRO A 392 -16.53 -0.08 -12.22
CA PRO A 392 -16.35 -0.38 -13.64
C PRO A 392 -15.18 -1.34 -13.91
N LEU A 393 -14.29 -1.55 -12.94
CA LEU A 393 -13.12 -2.43 -13.02
C LEU A 393 -13.42 -3.77 -12.33
N ALA A 394 -12.89 -4.87 -12.87
CA ALA A 394 -13.02 -6.19 -12.25
C ALA A 394 -12.01 -6.42 -11.10
N ALA A 395 -11.00 -5.55 -10.95
CA ALA A 395 -9.94 -5.65 -9.96
C ALA A 395 -10.38 -5.16 -8.56
N VAL A 396 -11.43 -4.34 -8.47
CA VAL A 396 -11.91 -3.79 -7.21
C VAL A 396 -13.42 -3.89 -7.11
N VAL A 397 -13.95 -4.23 -5.94
CA VAL A 397 -15.40 -4.36 -5.63
C VAL A 397 -16.16 -5.05 -6.77
N ARG A 398 -15.61 -6.16 -7.25
CA ARG A 398 -16.13 -6.90 -8.41
C ARG A 398 -17.54 -7.42 -8.11
N ASP A 399 -18.50 -7.00 -8.93
CA ASP A 399 -19.83 -7.60 -8.99
C ASP A 399 -19.81 -8.78 -9.99
N PRO A 400 -19.98 -10.04 -9.54
CA PRO A 400 -19.97 -11.21 -10.41
C PRO A 400 -21.14 -11.29 -11.39
N THR A 401 -22.16 -10.45 -11.23
CA THR A 401 -23.32 -10.41 -12.14
C THR A 401 -23.05 -9.53 -13.38
N MET A 402 -21.99 -8.74 -13.36
CA MET A 402 -21.57 -7.87 -14.46
C MET A 402 -20.62 -8.60 -15.43
N THR A 403 -20.70 -8.19 -16.69
CA THR A 403 -19.64 -8.45 -17.68
C THR A 403 -18.74 -7.23 -17.75
N TYR A 404 -17.43 -7.47 -17.70
CA TYR A 404 -16.38 -6.47 -17.81
C TYR A 404 -15.65 -6.67 -19.13
N GLU A 405 -15.48 -5.61 -19.90
CA GLU A 405 -14.67 -5.61 -21.11
C GLU A 405 -13.50 -4.64 -20.94
N ALA A 406 -12.27 -5.13 -21.11
CA ALA A 406 -11.09 -4.28 -21.20
C ALA A 406 -10.65 -4.19 -22.65
N TRP A 407 -10.58 -2.98 -23.16
CA TRP A 407 -10.16 -2.62 -24.50
C TRP A 407 -8.78 -1.98 -24.40
N HIS A 408 -7.74 -2.76 -24.69
CA HIS A 408 -6.39 -2.26 -24.77
C HIS A 408 -6.14 -1.76 -26.20
N GLY A 409 -5.74 -0.51 -26.33
CA GLY A 409 -5.32 0.11 -27.60
C GLY A 409 -3.96 0.78 -27.44
N GLN A 410 -3.43 1.31 -28.53
CA GLN A 410 -2.14 2.00 -28.49
C GLN A 410 -2.32 3.38 -27.85
N GLY A 411 -1.67 3.61 -26.71
CA GLY A 411 -1.76 4.87 -25.98
C GLY A 411 -2.99 5.03 -25.06
N PHE A 412 -3.85 4.01 -24.93
CA PHE A 412 -5.01 4.06 -24.03
C PHE A 412 -5.51 2.68 -23.56
N SER A 413 -6.33 2.66 -22.52
CA SER A 413 -7.16 1.50 -22.19
C SER A 413 -8.55 1.92 -21.76
N THR A 414 -9.59 1.24 -22.26
CA THR A 414 -11.00 1.50 -21.90
C THR A 414 -11.63 0.29 -21.23
N PHE A 415 -12.31 0.48 -20.12
CA PHE A 415 -13.06 -0.54 -19.40
C PHE A 415 -14.55 -0.27 -19.55
N ARG A 416 -15.27 -1.18 -20.22
CA ARG A 416 -16.71 -1.12 -20.39
C ARG A 416 -17.38 -2.12 -19.46
N SER A 417 -18.44 -1.69 -18.80
CA SER A 417 -19.23 -2.57 -17.95
C SER A 417 -20.68 -2.09 -17.82
N LYS A 418 -21.57 -2.99 -17.44
CA LYS A 418 -22.99 -2.67 -17.28
C LYS A 418 -23.56 -3.32 -16.03
N ARG A 419 -24.30 -2.54 -15.25
CA ARG A 419 -25.02 -2.99 -14.05
C ARG A 419 -26.47 -2.53 -14.12
N GLY A 420 -27.38 -3.45 -14.43
CA GLY A 420 -28.79 -3.11 -14.64
C GLY A 420 -28.95 -2.03 -15.72
N PRO A 421 -29.58 -0.87 -15.43
CA PRO A 421 -29.74 0.23 -16.38
C PRO A 421 -28.51 1.11 -16.56
N LEU A 422 -27.46 0.93 -15.73
CA LEU A 422 -26.26 1.76 -15.75
C LEU A 422 -25.19 1.14 -16.65
N SER A 423 -24.82 1.86 -17.70
CA SER A 423 -23.66 1.53 -18.55
C SER A 423 -22.50 2.45 -18.20
N MET A 424 -21.29 1.91 -18.13
CA MET A 424 -20.09 2.64 -17.71
C MET A 424 -18.94 2.41 -18.67
N ASP A 425 -18.29 3.50 -19.09
CA ASP A 425 -17.06 3.50 -19.88
C ASP A 425 -15.98 4.27 -19.13
N LEU A 426 -14.91 3.58 -18.72
CA LEU A 426 -13.75 4.16 -18.05
C LEU A 426 -12.53 4.12 -18.97
N THR A 427 -12.07 5.26 -19.47
CA THR A 427 -10.88 5.35 -20.35
C THR A 427 -9.70 6.00 -19.62
N HIS A 428 -8.54 5.36 -19.65
CA HIS A 428 -7.27 5.89 -19.19
C HIS A 428 -6.37 6.27 -20.36
N VAL A 429 -5.77 7.46 -20.29
CA VAL A 429 -4.76 7.97 -21.23
C VAL A 429 -3.65 8.67 -20.45
N VAL A 430 -2.45 8.75 -21.04
CA VAL A 430 -1.40 9.69 -20.61
C VAL A 430 -1.48 10.91 -21.53
N ASP A 431 -1.28 12.12 -20.99
CA ASP A 431 -1.15 13.31 -21.85
C ASP A 431 0.14 13.18 -22.70
N PRO A 432 0.14 13.53 -24.00
CA PRO A 432 1.33 13.41 -24.86
C PRO A 432 2.56 14.12 -24.31
N VAL A 433 2.38 15.24 -23.61
CA VAL A 433 3.46 16.10 -23.15
C VAL A 433 3.59 16.05 -21.63
N ASP A 434 2.47 16.25 -20.93
CA ASP A 434 2.50 16.50 -19.49
C ASP A 434 2.56 15.20 -18.68
N PRO A 435 3.23 15.20 -17.51
CA PRO A 435 3.41 14.03 -16.66
C PRO A 435 2.16 13.68 -15.85
N LEU A 436 1.05 13.41 -16.54
CA LEU A 436 -0.19 13.00 -15.88
C LEU A 436 -1.02 12.00 -16.69
N LYS A 437 -1.66 11.10 -15.95
CA LYS A 437 -2.72 10.22 -16.42
C LYS A 437 -4.06 10.89 -16.23
N ILE A 438 -4.90 10.82 -17.27
CA ILE A 438 -6.30 11.24 -17.22
C ILE A 438 -7.18 10.00 -17.29
N SER A 439 -8.13 9.91 -16.35
CA SER A 439 -9.12 8.84 -16.29
C SER A 439 -10.52 9.42 -16.44
N ARG A 440 -11.20 9.09 -17.53
CA ARG A 440 -12.58 9.51 -17.78
C ARG A 440 -13.55 8.39 -17.51
N LEU A 441 -14.50 8.60 -16.60
CA LEU A 441 -15.64 7.73 -16.37
C LEU A 441 -16.92 8.36 -16.94
N ARG A 442 -17.49 7.75 -17.96
CA ARG A 442 -18.84 8.04 -18.45
C ARG A 442 -19.82 7.06 -17.84
N ILE A 443 -20.93 7.55 -17.29
CA ILE A 443 -22.01 6.71 -16.76
C ILE A 443 -23.31 7.13 -17.41
N GLN A 444 -23.97 6.21 -18.11
CA GLN A 444 -25.28 6.43 -18.71
C GLN A 444 -26.35 5.67 -17.93
N ASN A 445 -27.44 6.36 -17.57
CA ASN A 445 -28.61 5.78 -16.94
C ASN A 445 -29.74 5.59 -17.94
N SER A 446 -29.87 4.38 -18.49
CA SER A 446 -30.98 4.02 -19.38
C SER A 446 -32.29 3.69 -18.63
N GLY A 447 -32.30 3.82 -17.31
CA GLY A 447 -33.43 3.49 -16.45
C GLY A 447 -34.47 4.60 -16.39
N SER A 448 -35.63 4.25 -15.82
CA SER A 448 -36.76 5.16 -15.64
C SER A 448 -36.71 6.00 -14.35
N VAL A 449 -35.69 5.81 -13.50
CA VAL A 449 -35.52 6.51 -12.23
C VAL A 449 -34.12 7.13 -12.16
N PRO A 450 -33.94 8.32 -11.58
CA PRO A 450 -32.63 8.90 -11.35
C PRO A 450 -31.73 8.00 -10.50
N ALA A 451 -30.43 7.97 -10.80
CA ALA A 451 -29.43 7.24 -10.02
C ALA A 451 -28.61 8.21 -9.17
N ARG A 452 -28.48 7.93 -7.87
CA ARG A 452 -27.64 8.70 -6.93
C ARG A 452 -26.45 7.88 -6.53
N LEU A 453 -25.29 8.27 -7.04
CA LEU A 453 -24.05 7.51 -6.90
C LEU A 453 -23.02 8.34 -6.15
N ARG A 454 -22.27 7.68 -5.27
CA ARG A 454 -21.02 8.21 -4.71
C ARG A 454 -19.85 7.51 -5.40
N VAL A 455 -19.02 8.28 -6.09
CA VAL A 455 -17.83 7.77 -6.79
C VAL A 455 -16.59 8.10 -5.97
N TYR A 456 -15.75 7.11 -5.73
CA TYR A 456 -14.47 7.27 -5.05
C TYR A 456 -13.32 7.06 -6.02
N ALA A 457 -12.32 7.94 -5.95
CA ALA A 457 -11.02 7.75 -6.57
C ALA A 457 -9.97 7.56 -5.47
N TYR A 458 -9.07 6.59 -5.64
CA TYR A 458 -8.04 6.22 -4.68
C TYR A 458 -6.69 6.05 -5.36
N ALA A 459 -5.65 6.61 -4.74
CA ALA A 459 -4.24 6.36 -5.05
C ALA A 459 -3.47 6.05 -3.76
N GLU A 460 -2.80 4.90 -3.73
CA GLU A 460 -1.87 4.57 -2.65
C GLU A 460 -0.50 5.19 -2.94
N TRP A 461 -0.05 6.14 -2.12
CA TRP A 461 1.22 6.81 -2.38
C TRP A 461 2.45 5.94 -2.10
N VAL A 462 3.43 6.02 -3.01
CA VAL A 462 4.77 5.46 -2.86
C VAL A 462 5.83 6.55 -2.90
N LEU A 463 5.85 7.40 -3.92
CA LEU A 463 6.80 8.52 -4.09
C LEU A 463 8.27 8.11 -3.88
N GLY A 464 8.66 7.03 -4.54
CA GLY A 464 9.99 6.42 -4.44
C GLY A 464 10.00 4.97 -4.92
N GLY A 465 10.99 4.19 -4.50
CA GLY A 465 11.12 2.79 -4.94
C GLY A 465 10.23 1.79 -4.20
N HIS A 466 9.95 2.01 -2.90
CA HIS A 466 9.15 1.09 -2.09
C HIS A 466 8.40 1.78 -0.96
N ARG A 467 7.10 1.49 -0.87
CA ARG A 467 6.19 2.07 0.13
C ARG A 467 6.64 1.82 1.57
N SER A 468 7.18 0.64 1.87
CA SER A 468 7.63 0.30 3.23
C SER A 468 8.75 1.20 3.76
N ARG A 469 9.46 1.90 2.86
CA ARG A 469 10.49 2.88 3.21
C ARG A 469 9.95 4.31 3.22
N THR A 470 9.07 4.66 2.28
CA THR A 470 8.64 6.04 2.04
C THR A 470 7.38 6.46 2.78
N ALA A 471 6.50 5.53 3.15
CA ALA A 471 5.18 5.88 3.73
C ALA A 471 5.28 6.80 4.94
N ALA A 472 6.28 6.61 5.79
CA ALA A 472 6.49 7.40 7.01
C ALA A 472 7.01 8.84 6.76
N THR A 473 7.39 9.17 5.52
CA THR A 473 8.04 10.43 5.12
C THR A 473 7.30 11.16 4.00
N ILE A 474 6.12 10.67 3.62
CA ILE A 474 5.25 11.37 2.68
C ILE A 474 4.45 12.43 3.44
N VAL A 475 4.50 13.65 2.94
CA VAL A 475 3.80 14.82 3.49
C VAL A 475 2.65 15.13 2.53
N PRO A 476 1.38 14.88 2.94
CA PRO A 476 0.23 15.28 2.16
C PRO A 476 -0.10 16.76 2.35
N SER A 477 -0.70 17.37 1.34
CA SER A 477 -1.31 18.68 1.45
C SER A 477 -2.52 18.77 0.50
N ARG A 478 -3.27 19.87 0.56
CA ARG A 478 -4.40 20.11 -0.32
C ARG A 478 -4.28 21.48 -0.95
N ASP A 479 -4.33 21.52 -2.27
CA ASP A 479 -4.31 22.77 -3.00
C ASP A 479 -5.66 23.51 -2.83
N ALA A 480 -5.60 24.77 -2.41
CA ALA A 480 -6.78 25.59 -2.21
C ALA A 480 -7.42 26.02 -3.54
N ALA A 481 -6.61 26.23 -4.59
CA ALA A 481 -7.09 26.75 -5.87
C ALA A 481 -7.81 25.66 -6.69
N SER A 482 -7.17 24.48 -6.82
CA SER A 482 -7.71 23.37 -7.62
C SER A 482 -8.48 22.33 -6.83
N GLY A 483 -8.34 22.31 -5.50
CA GLY A 483 -8.89 21.28 -4.63
C GLY A 483 -8.17 19.94 -4.70
N ALA A 484 -7.05 19.84 -5.44
CA ALA A 484 -6.26 18.62 -5.59
C ALA A 484 -5.65 18.16 -4.26
N LEU A 485 -5.58 16.84 -4.06
CA LEU A 485 -4.77 16.25 -3.01
C LEU A 485 -3.35 16.12 -3.53
N LEU A 486 -2.42 16.78 -2.85
CA LEU A 486 -1.00 16.77 -3.17
C LEU A 486 -0.25 15.87 -2.19
N ALA A 487 0.87 15.32 -2.63
CA ALA A 487 1.79 14.59 -1.78
C ALA A 487 3.24 14.78 -2.24
N GLN A 488 4.14 14.98 -1.29
CA GLN A 488 5.57 15.12 -1.52
C GLN A 488 6.32 14.16 -0.58
N ASN A 489 7.52 13.72 -0.96
CA ASN A 489 8.42 12.99 -0.09
C ASN A 489 9.74 13.76 0.09
N PRO A 490 9.78 14.82 0.91
CA PRO A 490 10.96 15.67 1.07
C PRO A 490 12.22 14.92 1.47
N TYR A 491 12.03 13.77 2.13
CA TYR A 491 13.11 12.90 2.60
C TYR A 491 13.84 12.16 1.47
N GLY A 492 13.20 11.99 0.31
CA GLY A 492 13.81 11.34 -0.85
C GLY A 492 15.02 12.10 -1.40
N LEU A 493 16.05 11.36 -1.84
CA LEU A 493 17.30 11.94 -2.35
C LEU A 493 17.14 12.57 -3.75
N ASP A 494 16.54 11.84 -4.69
CA ASP A 494 16.53 12.23 -6.10
C ASP A 494 15.28 13.05 -6.50
N PHE A 495 14.13 12.76 -5.88
CA PHE A 495 12.82 13.30 -6.27
C PHE A 495 12.09 14.00 -5.12
N GLY A 496 12.81 14.41 -4.07
CA GLY A 496 12.19 14.94 -2.85
C GLY A 496 11.44 16.27 -3.02
N GLU A 497 11.76 17.02 -4.08
CA GLU A 497 11.11 18.29 -4.40
C GLU A 497 9.84 18.11 -5.24
N ARG A 498 9.67 16.96 -5.89
CA ARG A 498 8.53 16.70 -6.78
C ARG A 498 7.23 16.47 -6.01
N VAL A 499 6.13 16.92 -6.60
CA VAL A 499 4.79 16.92 -6.00
C VAL A 499 3.85 16.08 -6.85
N ALA A 500 3.47 14.91 -6.32
CA ALA A 500 2.42 14.10 -6.91
C ALA A 500 1.04 14.65 -6.55
N PHE A 501 0.05 14.45 -7.42
CA PHE A 501 -1.30 14.92 -7.19
C PHE A 501 -2.38 13.95 -7.67
N LEU A 502 -3.51 13.94 -6.96
CA LEU A 502 -4.78 13.36 -7.40
C LEU A 502 -5.86 14.45 -7.38
N ALA A 503 -6.55 14.66 -8.49
CA ALA A 503 -7.58 15.69 -8.63
C ALA A 503 -8.82 15.18 -9.37
N ALA A 504 -9.95 15.85 -9.14
CA ALA A 504 -11.22 15.68 -9.84
C ALA A 504 -11.54 16.94 -10.65
N ASP A 505 -12.22 16.81 -11.79
CA ASP A 505 -12.68 17.95 -12.62
C ASP A 505 -13.76 18.83 -11.98
N GLY A 506 -14.48 18.36 -10.98
CA GLY A 506 -15.54 19.11 -10.32
C GLY A 506 -15.40 19.20 -8.80
N GLY A 507 -16.43 19.77 -8.17
CA GLY A 507 -16.55 19.79 -6.71
C GLY A 507 -16.50 18.38 -6.13
N VAL A 508 -15.72 18.22 -5.06
CA VAL A 508 -15.58 16.97 -4.32
C VAL A 508 -16.47 17.01 -3.08
N HIS A 509 -17.12 15.89 -2.74
CA HIS A 509 -17.95 15.79 -1.55
C HIS A 509 -17.09 15.74 -0.28
N SER A 510 -16.05 14.91 -0.31
CA SER A 510 -15.14 14.72 0.84
C SER A 510 -13.83 14.09 0.40
N VAL A 511 -12.78 14.25 1.20
CA VAL A 511 -11.43 13.73 0.91
C VAL A 511 -10.80 13.11 2.17
N THR A 512 -9.79 12.26 2.00
CA THR A 512 -8.86 11.91 3.07
C THR A 512 -7.49 11.57 2.49
N THR A 513 -6.43 11.76 3.27
CA THR A 513 -5.09 11.26 2.98
C THR A 513 -4.66 10.14 3.93
N ASP A 514 -5.58 9.65 4.78
CA ASP A 514 -5.38 8.52 5.67
C ASP A 514 -5.88 7.22 5.01
N ARG A 515 -4.94 6.36 4.65
CA ARG A 515 -5.20 5.06 4.05
C ARG A 515 -5.93 4.12 5.00
N THR A 516 -5.68 4.23 6.31
CA THR A 516 -6.35 3.41 7.32
C THR A 516 -7.83 3.76 7.40
N GLU A 517 -8.18 5.03 7.24
CA GLU A 517 -9.57 5.48 7.15
C GLU A 517 -10.25 4.89 5.91
N PHE A 518 -9.64 5.02 4.73
CA PHE A 518 -10.24 4.57 3.48
C PHE A 518 -10.40 3.04 3.40
N LEU A 519 -9.31 2.31 3.70
CA LEU A 519 -9.32 0.84 3.63
C LEU A 519 -10.01 0.21 4.84
N GLY A 520 -9.81 0.74 6.04
CA GLY A 520 -10.22 0.14 7.30
C GLY A 520 -9.24 -0.92 7.81
N ARG A 521 -9.26 -1.21 9.12
CA ARG A 521 -8.32 -2.10 9.85
C ARG A 521 -8.16 -3.51 9.26
N HIS A 522 -9.15 -3.99 8.52
CA HIS A 522 -9.15 -5.31 7.86
C HIS A 522 -9.60 -5.24 6.40
N GLY A 523 -9.74 -4.04 5.83
CA GLY A 523 -10.07 -3.90 4.42
C GLY A 523 -8.83 -3.94 3.54
N SER A 524 -9.08 -3.89 2.25
CA SER A 524 -8.05 -3.90 1.21
C SER A 524 -8.41 -2.90 0.12
N SER A 525 -7.48 -2.60 -0.78
CA SER A 525 -7.81 -1.79 -1.96
C SER A 525 -8.83 -2.48 -2.87
N GLU A 526 -8.98 -3.81 -2.79
CA GLU A 526 -10.02 -4.54 -3.52
C GLU A 526 -11.41 -4.35 -2.87
N LEU A 527 -11.47 -4.24 -1.54
CA LEU A 527 -12.71 -4.08 -0.76
C LEU A 527 -12.53 -3.03 0.37
N PRO A 528 -12.49 -1.73 0.06
CA PRO A 528 -12.29 -0.67 1.06
C PRO A 528 -13.54 -0.47 1.92
N GLN A 529 -13.38 -0.37 3.24
CA GLN A 529 -14.52 -0.22 4.16
C GLN A 529 -15.31 1.08 3.93
N ALA A 530 -14.64 2.19 3.63
CA ALA A 530 -15.31 3.46 3.34
C ALA A 530 -16.24 3.35 2.11
N VAL A 531 -15.78 2.63 1.08
CA VAL A 531 -16.56 2.37 -0.15
C VAL A 531 -17.74 1.45 0.15
N LEU A 532 -17.51 0.34 0.85
CA LEU A 532 -18.55 -0.65 1.15
C LEU A 532 -19.69 -0.07 2.01
N SER A 533 -19.38 0.89 2.87
CA SER A 533 -20.35 1.57 3.73
C SER A 533 -20.95 2.84 3.12
N GLY A 534 -20.44 3.31 1.98
CA GLY A 534 -20.86 4.58 1.40
C GLY A 534 -20.45 5.80 2.23
N ALA A 535 -19.40 5.69 3.05
CA ALA A 535 -19.01 6.71 4.02
C ALA A 535 -18.56 8.03 3.37
N ALA A 536 -18.86 9.14 4.03
CA ALA A 536 -18.15 10.38 3.76
C ALA A 536 -16.72 10.25 4.31
N LEU A 537 -15.76 10.88 3.63
CA LEU A 537 -14.37 10.93 4.08
C LEU A 537 -14.19 12.11 5.06
N SER A 538 -13.29 11.97 6.02
CA SER A 538 -13.14 12.84 7.18
C SER A 538 -12.68 14.28 6.87
N GLY A 539 -12.08 14.50 5.71
CA GLY A 539 -11.37 15.74 5.38
C GLY A 539 -9.95 15.80 5.94
N ARG A 540 -9.47 14.73 6.59
CA ARG A 540 -8.15 14.68 7.22
C ARG A 540 -7.03 14.71 6.19
N VAL A 541 -6.14 15.69 6.34
CA VAL A 541 -4.93 15.89 5.52
C VAL A 541 -3.77 16.14 6.48
N GLU A 542 -3.18 15.07 7.00
CA GLU A 542 -2.19 15.13 8.07
C GLU A 542 -0.93 14.33 7.70
N ALA A 543 0.25 14.92 7.94
CA ALA A 543 1.52 14.21 7.83
C ALA A 543 1.71 13.24 9.02
N GLY A 544 2.38 12.12 8.76
CA GLY A 544 2.68 11.11 9.78
C GLY A 544 1.66 9.96 9.89
N ASP A 545 0.49 10.08 9.26
CA ASP A 545 -0.46 8.98 9.06
C ASP A 545 0.02 7.99 7.97
N ASP A 546 -0.77 6.94 7.72
CA ASP A 546 -0.55 6.01 6.60
C ASP A 546 -1.02 6.67 5.28
N PRO A 547 -0.13 7.12 4.37
CA PRO A 547 -0.51 8.06 3.32
C PRO A 547 -1.27 7.39 2.16
N CYS A 548 -2.29 8.09 1.67
CA CYS A 548 -2.95 7.88 0.37
C CYS A 548 -3.51 9.21 -0.16
N ALA A 549 -4.18 9.17 -1.31
CA ALA A 549 -5.16 10.17 -1.69
C ALA A 549 -6.48 9.47 -2.01
N ALA A 550 -7.54 9.87 -1.31
CA ALA A 550 -8.89 9.39 -1.55
C ALA A 550 -9.84 10.58 -1.71
N ILE A 551 -10.61 10.58 -2.80
CA ILE A 551 -11.61 11.60 -3.09
C ILE A 551 -12.96 10.91 -3.27
N ALA A 552 -14.00 11.43 -2.62
CA ALA A 552 -15.39 11.03 -2.85
C ALA A 552 -16.15 12.17 -3.54
N ARG A 553 -16.98 11.82 -4.52
CA ARG A 553 -17.85 12.75 -5.25
C ARG A 553 -19.23 12.16 -5.41
N ASP A 554 -20.25 12.93 -5.04
CA ASP A 554 -21.65 12.56 -5.26
C ASP A 554 -22.14 13.09 -6.60
N VAL A 555 -22.87 12.23 -7.31
CA VAL A 555 -23.46 12.56 -8.61
C VAL A 555 -24.89 12.03 -8.67
N GLU A 556 -25.77 12.84 -9.25
CA GLU A 556 -27.14 12.46 -9.57
C GLU A 556 -27.27 12.40 -11.09
N ILE A 557 -27.68 11.24 -11.60
CA ILE A 557 -27.84 10.98 -13.04
C ILE A 557 -29.33 10.88 -13.31
N PRO A 558 -29.93 11.81 -14.07
CA PRO A 558 -31.35 11.74 -14.42
C PRO A 558 -31.73 10.42 -15.11
N ALA A 559 -33.02 10.06 -15.06
CA ALA A 559 -33.54 8.97 -15.87
C ALA A 559 -33.33 9.28 -17.36
N GLY A 560 -32.75 8.33 -18.11
CA GLY A 560 -32.38 8.52 -19.51
C GLY A 560 -31.16 9.43 -19.75
N GLY A 561 -30.56 10.00 -18.69
CA GLY A 561 -29.42 10.90 -18.78
C GLY A 561 -28.08 10.21 -18.62
N ASP A 562 -27.01 11.01 -18.66
CA ASP A 562 -25.63 10.58 -18.48
C ASP A 562 -24.82 11.61 -17.67
N VAL A 563 -23.65 11.18 -17.21
CA VAL A 563 -22.64 12.05 -16.58
C VAL A 563 -21.25 11.62 -17.02
N THR A 564 -20.36 12.59 -17.18
CA THR A 564 -18.93 12.37 -17.40
C THR A 564 -18.14 12.93 -16.22
N LEU A 565 -17.18 12.14 -15.73
CA LEU A 565 -16.30 12.49 -14.61
C LEU A 565 -14.84 12.29 -15.03
N LEU A 566 -13.97 13.25 -14.74
CA LEU A 566 -12.53 13.16 -15.00
C LEU A 566 -11.73 13.15 -13.69
N TRP A 567 -10.69 12.31 -13.68
CA TRP A 567 -9.70 12.23 -12.62
C TRP A 567 -8.30 12.40 -13.20
N LEU A 568 -7.49 13.22 -12.54
CA LEU A 568 -6.13 13.52 -12.92
C LEU A 568 -5.19 12.95 -11.87
N LEU A 569 -4.27 12.08 -12.27
CA LEU A 569 -3.19 11.55 -11.43
C LEU A 569 -1.88 11.89 -12.10
N GLY A 570 -1.06 12.73 -11.46
CA GLY A 570 0.16 13.22 -12.07
C GLY A 570 1.21 13.63 -11.05
N ASP A 571 2.25 14.27 -11.57
CA ASP A 571 3.40 14.68 -10.80
C ASP A 571 4.04 15.95 -11.40
N ALA A 572 4.46 16.88 -10.56
CA ALA A 572 4.99 18.18 -10.97
C ALA A 572 6.28 18.53 -10.21
N GLU A 573 7.00 19.55 -10.64
CA GLU A 573 8.20 20.05 -9.96
C GLU A 573 7.87 20.87 -8.71
N SER A 574 6.64 21.40 -8.62
CA SER A 574 6.18 22.21 -7.50
C SER A 574 4.67 22.09 -7.27
N ALA A 575 4.19 22.59 -6.13
CA ALA A 575 2.76 22.64 -5.83
C ALA A 575 2.02 23.64 -6.75
N GLU A 576 2.69 24.71 -7.14
CA GLU A 576 2.19 25.74 -8.05
C GLU A 576 2.01 25.17 -9.46
N GLU A 577 2.99 24.42 -9.95
CA GLU A 577 2.90 23.73 -11.24
C GLU A 577 1.85 22.62 -11.20
N ALA A 578 1.76 21.84 -10.11
CA ALA A 578 0.69 20.86 -9.94
C ALA A 578 -0.69 21.54 -10.02
N SER A 579 -0.87 22.69 -9.38
CA SER A 579 -2.11 23.47 -9.46
C SER A 579 -2.40 23.93 -10.89
N ALA A 580 -1.39 24.44 -11.60
CA ALA A 580 -1.53 24.88 -13.00
C ALA A 580 -1.92 23.74 -13.94
N LEU A 581 -1.20 22.60 -13.89
CA LEU A 581 -1.51 21.40 -14.65
C LEU A 581 -2.92 20.90 -14.37
N VAL A 582 -3.32 20.88 -13.10
CA VAL A 582 -4.67 20.47 -12.73
C VAL A 582 -5.69 21.42 -13.35
N GLN A 583 -5.55 22.74 -13.24
CA GLN A 583 -6.50 23.69 -13.81
C GLN A 583 -6.60 23.60 -15.34
N GLU A 584 -5.46 23.48 -16.03
CA GLU A 584 -5.41 23.32 -17.48
C GLU A 584 -6.10 22.03 -17.93
N HIS A 585 -5.75 20.89 -17.32
CA HIS A 585 -6.21 19.59 -17.80
C HIS A 585 -7.65 19.27 -17.41
N LYS A 586 -8.25 20.00 -16.45
CA LYS A 586 -9.67 19.91 -16.11
C LYS A 586 -10.59 20.38 -17.22
N VAL A 587 -10.18 21.41 -17.97
CA VAL A 587 -11.00 22.04 -19.02
C VAL A 587 -10.61 21.60 -20.43
N LYS A 588 -9.41 21.03 -20.61
CA LYS A 588 -8.94 20.48 -21.88
C LYS A 588 -9.79 19.28 -22.30
N ASP A 589 -10.27 19.32 -23.55
CA ASP A 589 -11.16 18.30 -24.10
C ASP A 589 -10.50 16.91 -24.12
N PHE A 590 -11.13 15.97 -23.42
CA PHE A 590 -10.66 14.59 -23.36
C PHE A 590 -10.79 13.87 -24.71
N ASP A 591 -11.87 14.09 -25.46
CA ASP A 591 -12.09 13.40 -26.74
C ASP A 591 -11.04 13.85 -27.76
N GLN A 592 -10.71 15.14 -27.78
CA GLN A 592 -9.61 15.66 -28.59
C GLN A 592 -8.27 15.04 -28.16
N ARG A 593 -7.97 14.97 -26.85
CA ARG A 593 -6.74 14.34 -26.35
C ARG A 593 -6.63 12.86 -26.75
N LEU A 594 -7.70 12.10 -26.60
CA LEU A 594 -7.73 10.69 -27.02
C LEU A 594 -7.51 10.55 -28.53
N ALA A 595 -8.19 11.38 -29.33
CA ALA A 595 -8.02 11.38 -30.78
C ALA A 595 -6.59 11.73 -31.21
N ASP A 596 -5.94 12.67 -30.52
CA ASP A 596 -4.56 13.05 -30.81
C ASP A 596 -3.56 11.95 -30.42
N ASN A 597 -3.73 11.30 -29.26
CA ASN A 597 -2.95 10.12 -28.89
C ASN A 597 -3.07 9.02 -29.95
N GLU A 598 -4.29 8.70 -30.37
CA GLU A 598 -4.51 7.68 -31.41
C GLU A 598 -3.92 8.09 -32.75
N ARG A 599 -3.92 9.38 -33.09
CA ARG A 599 -3.34 9.90 -34.34
C ARG A 599 -1.82 9.81 -34.33
N GLU A 600 -1.18 10.13 -33.21
CA GLU A 600 0.26 10.01 -33.03
C GLU A 600 0.72 8.56 -33.19
N TRP A 601 0.05 7.63 -32.49
CA TRP A 601 0.33 6.20 -32.64
C TRP A 601 0.08 5.70 -34.05
N ARG A 602 -1.01 6.13 -34.70
CA ARG A 602 -1.27 5.79 -36.11
C ARG A 602 -0.18 6.29 -37.04
N GLY A 603 0.30 7.52 -36.84
CA GLY A 603 1.40 8.08 -37.63
C GLY A 603 2.66 7.21 -37.59
N PHE A 604 2.97 6.61 -36.44
CA PHE A 604 4.08 5.67 -36.31
C PHE A 604 3.76 4.29 -36.92
N LEU A 605 2.66 3.68 -36.49
CA LEU A 605 2.31 2.29 -36.80
C LEU A 605 1.93 2.07 -38.26
N ASP A 606 1.24 3.02 -38.88
CA ASP A 606 0.75 2.90 -40.25
C ASP A 606 1.85 3.15 -41.31
N THR A 607 3.11 3.38 -40.89
CA THR A 607 4.26 3.60 -41.80
C THR A 607 4.58 2.35 -42.62
N ILE A 608 4.53 1.17 -41.98
CA ILE A 608 4.74 -0.13 -42.64
C ILE A 608 3.56 -1.00 -42.26
N GLN A 609 2.83 -1.47 -43.25
CA GLN A 609 1.70 -2.38 -43.09
C GLN A 609 1.89 -3.57 -44.02
N VAL A 610 1.56 -4.76 -43.54
CA VAL A 610 1.48 -5.98 -44.32
C VAL A 610 0.02 -6.41 -44.45
N GLU A 611 -0.31 -7.00 -45.59
CA GLU A 611 -1.57 -7.69 -45.79
C GLU A 611 -1.27 -9.11 -46.25
N THR A 612 -1.68 -10.07 -45.43
CA THR A 612 -1.44 -11.50 -45.70
C THR A 612 -2.73 -12.30 -45.52
N PRO A 613 -2.76 -13.56 -45.99
CA PRO A 613 -3.87 -14.47 -45.66
C PRO A 613 -4.00 -14.77 -44.15
N ASP A 614 -2.95 -14.55 -43.36
CA ASP A 614 -2.96 -14.73 -41.91
C ASP A 614 -3.23 -13.41 -41.19
N LYS A 615 -4.50 -13.19 -40.83
CA LYS A 615 -4.93 -11.98 -40.12
C LYS A 615 -4.35 -11.82 -38.71
N ALA A 616 -3.89 -12.91 -38.09
CA ALA A 616 -3.17 -12.79 -36.81
C ALA A 616 -1.76 -12.22 -37.03
N LEU A 617 -1.09 -12.63 -38.11
CA LEU A 617 0.20 -12.06 -38.50
C LEU A 617 0.08 -10.57 -38.82
N ASP A 618 -0.93 -10.19 -39.60
CA ASP A 618 -1.21 -8.80 -39.94
C ASP A 618 -1.38 -7.95 -38.67
N ALA A 619 -2.25 -8.37 -37.73
CA ALA A 619 -2.47 -7.64 -36.48
C ALA A 619 -1.18 -7.46 -35.65
N MET A 620 -0.35 -8.50 -35.54
CA MET A 620 0.89 -8.44 -34.76
C MET A 620 1.93 -7.52 -35.40
N VAL A 621 2.17 -7.66 -36.70
CA VAL A 621 3.19 -6.88 -37.43
C VAL A 621 2.77 -5.42 -37.58
N ASN A 622 1.50 -5.17 -37.86
CA ASN A 622 1.00 -3.83 -38.16
C ASN A 622 0.79 -2.97 -36.92
N HIS A 623 0.54 -3.58 -35.76
CA HIS A 623 0.12 -2.84 -34.56
C HIS A 623 0.91 -3.22 -33.30
N TRP A 624 0.94 -4.50 -32.90
CA TRP A 624 1.37 -4.86 -31.54
C TRP A 624 2.88 -5.01 -31.36
N LEU A 625 3.61 -5.54 -32.33
CA LEU A 625 5.07 -5.66 -32.25
C LEU A 625 5.76 -4.30 -32.30
N PRO A 626 5.39 -3.35 -33.20
CA PRO A 626 5.99 -2.02 -33.18
C PRO A 626 5.55 -1.19 -31.97
N TYR A 627 4.33 -1.41 -31.44
CA TYR A 627 3.92 -0.76 -30.19
C TYR A 627 4.73 -1.23 -28.98
N GLN A 628 5.23 -2.46 -29.00
CA GLN A 628 6.03 -3.05 -27.92
C GLN A 628 7.50 -2.58 -27.94
N SER A 629 8.04 -2.24 -29.12
CA SER A 629 9.43 -1.83 -29.30
C SER A 629 9.66 -0.40 -28.83
#